data_AF-A0A933SME3-F1
#
_entry.id   AF-A0A933SME3-F1
#
_cell.length_a   1.000
_cell.length_b   1.000
_cell.length_c   1.000
_cell.angle_alpha   90.00
_cell.angle_beta   90.00
_cell.angle_gamma   90.00
#
_symmetry.space_group_name_H-M   'P 1'
#
loop_
_entity.id
_entity.type
_entity.pdbx_description
1 polymer ?
#
loop_
_entity_poly.entity_id
_entity_poly.type
_entity_poly.pdbx_seq_one_letter_code
_entity_poly.pdbx_strand_id
1 'polypeptide(L)'
;MNKKKLMFWAGMAVSIGFICYAAANMDFRRAFESMMNIRAGWLIPLTSVFLLQFYLRALRLKYITDPLKAVPLGTLFSSIGIGFMGNMVLPMRAGELLRVYVVVKKENLGASGVVATVLVERLFDMLSLM
;
A
#
# COMPACT_ATOMS: atom_id res chain seq x y z
N MET A 1 -3.20 28.90 -19.53
CA MET A 1 -3.63 28.08 -18.37
C MET A 1 -2.82 26.78 -18.37
N ASN A 2 -2.09 26.49 -17.28
CA ASN A 2 -1.10 25.40 -17.23
C ASN A 2 -1.74 24.03 -17.44
N LYS A 3 -1.33 23.24 -18.45
CA LYS A 3 -1.93 21.92 -18.79
C LYS A 3 -2.05 20.98 -17.56
N LYS A 4 -1.07 21.02 -16.65
CA LYS A 4 -1.09 20.24 -15.39
C LYS A 4 -2.22 20.65 -14.43
N LYS A 5 -2.53 21.96 -14.33
CA LYS A 5 -3.65 22.44 -13.51
C LYS A 5 -5.00 22.04 -14.13
N LEU A 6 -5.12 22.09 -15.45
CA LEU A 6 -6.34 21.66 -16.16
C LEU A 6 -6.63 20.17 -15.92
N MET A 7 -5.62 19.30 -16.03
CA MET A 7 -5.77 17.86 -15.75
C MET A 7 -6.16 17.58 -14.30
N PHE A 8 -5.58 18.30 -13.34
CA PHE A 8 -5.94 18.18 -11.92
C PHE A 8 -7.41 18.54 -11.67
N TRP A 9 -7.86 19.69 -12.16
CA TRP A 9 -9.24 20.14 -11.99
C TRP A 9 -10.25 19.28 -12.74
N ALA A 10 -9.92 18.82 -13.96
CA ALA A 10 -10.75 17.88 -14.71
C ALA A 10 -10.90 16.55 -13.97
N GLY A 11 -9.80 16.01 -13.40
CA GLY A 11 -9.84 14.80 -12.58
C GLY A 11 -10.70 14.97 -11.32
N MET A 12 -10.59 16.12 -10.64
CA MET A 12 -11.47 16.44 -9.51
C MET A 12 -12.94 16.49 -9.91
N ALA A 13 -13.27 17.18 -11.02
CA ALA A 13 -14.64 17.30 -11.49
C ALA A 13 -15.25 15.93 -11.85
N VAL A 14 -14.47 15.06 -12.52
CA VAL A 14 -14.89 13.70 -12.85
C VAL A 14 -15.11 12.86 -11.58
N SER A 15 -14.17 12.88 -10.63
CA SER A 15 -14.31 12.15 -9.37
C SER A 15 -15.54 12.60 -8.58
N ILE A 16 -15.77 13.92 -8.47
CA ILE A 16 -16.96 14.47 -7.80
C ILE A 16 -18.23 14.04 -8.54
N GLY A 17 -18.24 14.09 -9.87
CA GLY A 17 -19.36 13.64 -10.69
C GLY A 17 -19.73 12.19 -10.43
N PHE A 18 -18.75 11.28 -10.38
CA PHE A 18 -19.00 9.87 -10.05
C PHE A 18 -19.46 9.67 -8.61
N ILE A 19 -18.92 10.40 -7.65
CA ILE A 19 -19.35 10.32 -6.24
C ILE A 19 -20.81 10.77 -6.14
N CYS A 20 -21.19 11.88 -6.77
CA CYS A 20 -22.58 12.37 -6.78
C CYS A 20 -23.52 11.38 -7.48
N TYR A 21 -23.09 10.80 -8.60
CA TYR A 21 -23.87 9.80 -9.32
C TYR A 21 -24.08 8.52 -8.50
N ALA A 22 -23.03 8.03 -7.84
CA ALA A 22 -23.10 6.87 -6.96
C ALA A 22 -23.99 7.16 -5.74
N ALA A 23 -23.82 8.31 -5.09
CA ALA A 23 -24.63 8.72 -3.95
C ALA A 23 -26.12 8.89 -4.32
N ALA A 24 -26.43 9.39 -5.52
CA ALA A 24 -27.81 9.55 -5.98
C ALA A 24 -28.51 8.21 -6.27
N ASN A 25 -27.76 7.18 -6.68
CA ASN A 25 -28.31 5.85 -6.97
C ASN A 25 -28.18 4.85 -5.82
N MET A 26 -27.39 5.15 -4.79
CA MET A 26 -27.20 4.28 -3.64
C MET A 26 -28.32 4.49 -2.62
N ASP A 27 -29.06 3.41 -2.35
CA ASP A 27 -29.91 3.33 -1.17
C ASP A 27 -29.01 3.12 0.06
N PHE A 28 -28.64 4.23 0.69
CA PHE A 28 -27.80 4.25 1.89
C PHE A 28 -28.37 3.38 3.02
N ARG A 29 -29.70 3.21 3.08
CA ARG A 29 -30.36 2.41 4.11
C ARG A 29 -30.12 0.92 3.89
N ARG A 30 -30.30 0.44 2.64
CA ARG A 30 -29.97 -0.95 2.27
C ARG A 30 -28.48 -1.24 2.38
N ALA A 31 -27.60 -0.27 2.09
CA ALA A 31 -26.17 -0.43 2.29
C ALA A 31 -25.82 -0.64 3.77
N PHE A 32 -26.41 0.15 4.67
CA PHE A 32 -26.18 0.03 6.11
C PHE A 32 -26.76 -1.27 6.68
N GLU A 33 -27.96 -1.68 6.26
CA GLU A 33 -28.56 -2.97 6.63
C GLU A 33 -27.71 -4.16 6.14
N SER A 34 -27.10 -4.04 4.95
CA SER A 34 -26.19 -5.06 4.43
C SER A 34 -24.91 -5.16 5.26
N MET A 35 -24.36 -4.03 5.73
CA MET A 35 -23.20 -4.02 6.62
C MET A 35 -23.49 -4.67 7.97
N MET A 36 -24.69 -4.47 8.53
CA MET A 36 -25.11 -5.11 9.78
C MET A 36 -25.34 -6.62 9.65
N ASN A 37 -25.71 -7.11 8.47
CA ASN A 37 -25.91 -8.53 8.19
C ASN A 37 -24.64 -9.27 7.75
N ILE A 38 -23.47 -8.60 7.75
CA ILE A 38 -22.20 -9.25 7.43
C ILE A 38 -21.90 -10.33 8.46
N ARG A 39 -21.75 -11.57 7.96
CA ARG A 39 -21.32 -12.69 8.78
C ARG A 39 -19.86 -12.47 9.19
N ALA A 40 -19.63 -12.18 10.47
CA ALA A 40 -18.31 -11.97 11.05
C ALA A 40 -17.32 -13.13 10.79
N GLY A 41 -17.83 -14.35 10.53
CA GLY A 41 -17.00 -15.50 10.14
C GLY A 41 -16.15 -15.26 8.88
N TRP A 42 -16.55 -14.37 7.97
CA TRP A 42 -15.74 -14.00 6.79
C TRP A 42 -14.58 -13.05 7.11
N LEU A 43 -14.59 -12.36 8.25
CA LEU A 43 -13.49 -11.47 8.64
C LEU A 43 -12.21 -12.27 8.92
N ILE A 44 -12.33 -13.48 9.44
CA ILE A 44 -11.19 -14.34 9.75
C ILE A 44 -10.41 -14.68 8.47
N PRO A 45 -10.97 -15.36 7.45
CA PRO A 45 -10.23 -15.69 6.24
C PRO A 45 -9.73 -14.45 5.50
N LEU A 46 -10.50 -13.35 5.46
CA LEU A 46 -10.06 -12.09 4.85
C LEU A 46 -8.81 -11.52 5.55
N THR A 47 -8.83 -11.47 6.88
CA THR A 47 -7.71 -10.97 7.67
C THR A 47 -6.50 -11.90 7.55
N SER A 48 -6.71 -13.22 7.54
CA SER A 48 -5.65 -14.21 7.35
C SER A 48 -4.98 -14.06 5.99
N VAL A 49 -5.76 -13.91 4.91
CA VAL A 49 -5.21 -13.69 3.55
C VAL A 49 -4.44 -12.37 3.50
N PHE A 50 -4.94 -11.31 4.13
CA PHE A 50 -4.27 -10.02 4.19
C PHE A 50 -2.93 -10.10 4.96
N LEU A 51 -2.90 -10.75 6.11
CA LEU A 51 -1.67 -10.98 6.88
C LEU A 51 -0.68 -11.85 6.11
N LEU A 52 -1.16 -12.89 5.43
CA LEU A 52 -0.33 -13.74 4.58
C LEU A 52 0.30 -12.94 3.44
N GLN A 53 -0.46 -12.05 2.80
CA GLN A 53 0.06 -11.16 1.76
C GLN A 53 1.21 -10.28 2.30
N PHE A 54 1.07 -9.73 3.51
CA PHE A 54 2.13 -8.92 4.13
C PHE A 54 3.35 -9.77 4.47
N TYR A 55 3.13 -10.99 4.95
CA TYR A 55 4.20 -11.93 5.27
C TYR A 55 4.98 -12.35 4.03
N LEU A 56 4.29 -12.70 2.93
CA LEU A 56 4.92 -13.04 1.65
C LEU A 56 5.73 -11.89 1.09
N ARG A 57 5.25 -10.65 1.22
CA ARG A 57 6.02 -9.45 0.85
C ARG A 57 7.28 -9.28 1.70
N ALA A 58 7.19 -9.54 3.01
CA ALA A 58 8.35 -9.50 3.90
C ALA A 58 9.38 -10.58 3.55
N LEU A 59 8.93 -11.78 3.23
CA LEU A 59 9.79 -12.87 2.76
C LEU A 59 10.48 -12.52 1.44
N ARG A 60 9.72 -12.02 0.45
CA ARG A 60 10.28 -11.55 -0.81
C ARG A 60 11.36 -10.50 -0.57
N LEU A 61 11.05 -9.50 0.25
CA LEU A 61 11.99 -8.43 0.56
C LEU A 61 13.25 -8.98 1.24
N LYS A 62 13.09 -9.98 2.13
CA LYS A 62 14.22 -10.66 2.77
C LYS A 62 15.17 -11.24 1.72
N TYR A 63 14.66 -11.98 0.74
CA TYR A 63 15.48 -12.55 -0.33
C TYR A 63 16.21 -11.49 -1.16
N ILE A 64 15.60 -10.33 -1.41
CA ILE A 64 16.24 -9.25 -2.18
C ILE A 64 17.29 -8.52 -1.31
N THR A 65 17.07 -8.40 0.00
CA THR A 65 18.01 -7.73 0.91
C THR A 65 19.14 -8.63 1.42
N ASP A 66 18.98 -9.95 1.39
CA ASP A 66 19.96 -10.93 1.89
C ASP A 66 21.38 -10.74 1.32
N PRO A 67 21.57 -10.43 0.02
CA PRO A 67 22.89 -10.15 -0.55
C PRO A 67 23.57 -8.89 0.01
N LEU A 68 22.78 -7.95 0.55
CA LEU A 68 23.29 -6.71 1.14
C LEU A 68 23.60 -6.90 2.62
N LYS A 69 22.65 -7.50 3.35
CA LYS A 69 22.74 -7.82 4.78
C LYS A 69 21.60 -8.74 5.17
N ALA A 70 21.88 -9.71 6.03
CA ALA A 70 20.84 -10.52 6.67
C ALA A 70 19.98 -9.64 7.60
N VAL A 71 18.81 -9.22 7.11
CA VAL A 71 17.83 -8.46 7.89
C VAL A 71 16.78 -9.41 8.48
N PRO A 72 16.45 -9.31 9.78
CA PRO A 72 15.41 -10.13 10.39
C PRO A 72 14.04 -9.87 9.75
N LEU A 73 13.28 -10.95 9.53
CA LEU A 73 11.96 -10.91 8.90
C LEU A 73 10.98 -10.01 9.65
N GLY A 74 11.07 -9.96 10.99
CA GLY A 74 10.25 -9.08 11.81
C GLY A 74 10.46 -7.59 11.51
N THR A 75 11.71 -7.15 11.30
CA THR A 75 12.00 -5.76 10.92
C THR A 75 11.40 -5.43 9.56
N LEU A 76 11.54 -6.34 8.58
CA LEU A 76 10.99 -6.16 7.23
C LEU A 76 9.46 -6.13 7.24
N PHE A 77 8.84 -7.04 7.99
CA PHE A 77 7.39 -7.09 8.15
C PHE A 77 6.84 -5.81 8.78
N SER A 78 7.43 -5.35 9.89
CA SER A 78 7.04 -4.07 10.50
C SER A 78 7.25 -2.89 9.54
N SER A 79 8.35 -2.89 8.78
CA SER A 79 8.63 -1.82 7.83
C SER A 79 7.61 -1.76 6.69
N ILE A 80 7.21 -2.92 6.15
CA ILE A 80 6.14 -3.02 5.14
C ILE A 80 4.81 -2.52 5.71
N GLY A 81 4.49 -2.92 6.95
CA GLY A 81 3.32 -2.43 7.69
C GLY A 81 3.29 -0.91 7.81
N ILE A 82 4.38 -0.32 8.32
CA ILE A 82 4.51 1.13 8.49
C ILE A 82 4.44 1.85 7.14
N GLY A 83 5.09 1.32 6.11
CA GLY A 83 5.04 1.92 4.78
C GLY A 83 3.65 1.86 4.14
N PHE A 84 2.92 0.76 4.34
CA PHE A 84 1.54 0.64 3.86
C PHE A 84 0.61 1.61 4.60
N MET A 85 0.73 1.70 5.93
CA MET A 85 0.01 2.69 6.73
C MET A 85 0.35 4.11 6.27
N GLY A 86 1.64 4.39 6.03
CA GLY A 86 2.11 5.66 5.50
C GLY A 86 1.49 6.00 4.15
N ASN A 87 1.27 5.04 3.27
CA ASN A 87 0.62 5.27 1.98
C ASN A 87 -0.88 5.55 2.07
N MET A 88 -1.55 5.12 3.15
CA MET A 88 -2.96 5.44 3.40
C MET A 88 -3.14 6.85 3.97
N VAL A 89 -2.16 7.33 4.74
CA VAL A 89 -2.23 8.62 5.44
C VAL A 89 -1.53 9.74 4.67
N LEU A 90 -0.38 9.44 4.05
CA LEU A 90 0.46 10.45 3.39
C LEU A 90 0.11 10.59 1.90
N PRO A 91 0.09 11.83 1.38
CA PRO A 91 -0.08 12.07 -0.04
C PRO A 91 1.12 11.54 -0.84
N MET A 92 0.90 11.36 -2.15
CA MET A 92 1.94 10.96 -3.12
C MET A 92 2.62 9.60 -2.85
N ARG A 93 2.00 8.70 -2.09
CA ARG A 93 2.58 7.40 -1.71
C ARG A 93 3.94 7.55 -1.00
N ALA A 94 4.09 8.59 -0.17
CA ALA A 94 5.30 8.82 0.62
C ALA A 94 5.58 7.72 1.67
N GLY A 95 4.65 6.80 1.90
CA GLY A 95 4.86 5.63 2.76
C GLY A 95 5.98 4.70 2.29
N GLU A 96 6.32 4.71 1.00
CA GLU A 96 7.49 3.96 0.51
C GLU A 96 8.81 4.52 1.05
N LEU A 97 8.92 5.84 1.21
CA LEU A 97 10.07 6.47 1.84
C LEU A 97 10.15 6.13 3.33
N LEU A 98 9.01 6.04 4.01
CA LEU A 98 8.96 5.61 5.41
C LEU A 98 9.47 4.18 5.59
N ARG A 99 9.10 3.25 4.68
CA ARG A 99 9.62 1.87 4.70
C ARG A 99 11.14 1.86 4.65
N VAL A 100 11.72 2.58 3.69
CA VAL A 100 13.18 2.68 3.53
C VAL A 100 13.81 3.25 4.79
N TYR A 101 13.27 4.36 5.30
CA TYR A 101 13.78 5.02 6.50
C TYR A 101 13.77 4.10 7.73
N VAL A 102 12.71 3.33 7.93
CA VAL A 102 12.61 2.40 9.06
C VAL A 102 13.66 1.29 8.98
N VAL A 103 13.90 0.72 7.80
CA VAL A 103 14.93 -0.33 7.62
C VAL A 103 16.33 0.24 7.82
N VAL A 104 16.62 1.40 7.23
CA VAL A 104 17.90 2.11 7.40
C VAL A 104 18.17 2.39 8.88
N LYS A 105 17.18 2.91 9.60
CA LYS A 105 17.30 3.26 11.02
C LYS A 105 17.47 2.05 11.92
N LYS A 106 16.72 0.96 11.67
CA LYS A 106 16.78 -0.25 12.53
C LYS A 106 18.02 -1.10 12.27
N GLU A 107 18.47 -1.17 11.03
CA GLU A 107 19.51 -2.12 10.60
C GLU A 107 20.85 -1.43 10.28
N ASN A 108 20.98 -0.11 10.46
CA ASN A 108 22.18 0.67 10.09
C ASN A 108 22.67 0.40 8.66
N LEU A 109 21.71 0.28 7.72
CA LEU A 109 22.00 0.06 6.30
C LEU A 109 22.15 1.38 5.56
N GLY A 110 23.02 1.42 4.56
CA GLY A 110 23.10 2.56 3.65
C GLY A 110 21.77 2.79 2.92
N ALA A 111 21.25 4.02 2.96
CA ALA A 111 19.97 4.36 2.36
C ALA A 111 19.89 4.03 0.86
N SER A 112 21.01 4.14 0.14
CA SER A 112 21.11 3.80 -1.29
C SER A 112 20.80 2.33 -1.58
N GLY A 113 21.32 1.38 -0.77
CA GLY A 113 21.09 -0.05 -0.95
C GLY A 113 19.64 -0.45 -0.70
N VAL A 114 19.00 0.15 0.30
CA VAL A 114 17.58 -0.11 0.63
C VAL A 114 16.66 0.48 -0.44
N VAL A 115 16.95 1.69 -0.95
CA VAL A 115 16.19 2.29 -2.07
C VAL A 115 16.34 1.45 -3.34
N ALA A 116 17.54 0.97 -3.66
CA ALA A 116 17.77 0.10 -4.82
C ALA A 116 16.94 -1.18 -4.73
N THR A 117 16.88 -1.79 -3.55
CA THR A 117 16.06 -2.98 -3.28
C THR A 117 14.57 -2.72 -3.55
N VAL A 118 14.04 -1.57 -3.10
CA VAL A 118 12.65 -1.16 -3.36
C VAL A 118 12.40 -0.87 -4.84
N LEU A 119 13.35 -0.26 -5.54
CA LEU A 119 13.23 -0.02 -6.98
C LEU A 119 13.20 -1.34 -7.77
N VAL A 120 14.09 -2.28 -7.44
CA VAL A 120 14.09 -3.63 -8.03
C VAL A 120 12.75 -4.33 -7.75
N GLU A 121 12.26 -4.26 -6.51
CA GLU A 121 10.95 -4.79 -6.13
C GLU A 121 9.82 -4.21 -7.02
N ARG A 122 9.84 -2.89 -7.28
CA ARG A 122 8.85 -2.21 -8.12
C ARG A 122 8.92 -2.62 -9.58
N LEU A 123 10.12 -2.78 -10.13
CA LEU A 123 10.31 -3.25 -11.50
C LEU A 123 9.76 -4.67 -11.67
N PHE A 124 10.04 -5.56 -10.73
CA PHE A 124 9.49 -6.91 -10.72
C PHE A 124 7.95 -6.90 -10.57
N ASP A 125 7.40 -6.06 -9.69
CA ASP A 125 5.94 -5.91 -9.55
C ASP A 125 5.29 -5.43 -10.85
N MET A 126 5.90 -4.48 -11.55
CA MET A 126 5.39 -3.98 -12.83
C MET A 126 5.42 -5.05 -13.93
N LEU A 127 6.52 -5.82 -14.01
CA LEU A 127 6.67 -6.88 -15.00
C LEU A 127 5.74 -8.08 -14.75
N SER A 128 5.46 -8.39 -13.48
CA SER A 128 4.58 -9.51 -13.10
C SER A 128 3.09 -9.19 -13.31
N LEU A 129 2.73 -7.91 -13.33
CA LEU A 129 1.34 -7.44 -13.49
C LEU A 129 0.99 -6.98 -14.91
N MET A 130 1.95 -6.97 -15.85
CA MET A 130 1.74 -6.60 -17.27
C MET A 130 1.51 -7.81 -18.17
#